data_AF-A0A0C2GA01-F1
#
_entry.id   AF-A0A0C2GA01-F1
#
_cell.length_a   1.000
_cell.length_b   1.000
_cell.length_c   1.000
_cell.angle_alpha   90.00
_cell.angle_beta   90.00
_cell.angle_gamma   90.00
#
_symmetry.space_group_name_H-M   'P 1'
#
loop_
_entity.id
_entity.type
_entity.pdbx_description
1 polymer ?
#
loop_
_entity_poly.entity_id
_entity_poly.type
_entity_poly.pdbx_seq_one_letter_code
_entity_poly.pdbx_strand_id
1 'polypeptide(L)'
;MTAYQGRKAGDPTEDYEELAKWLIFSATAAMMIHKQSEQKLNPKTKQLRRRRGELKRDQAATHLEKVASSKACRAAMKGSLREHRKSKLLSTAAQRERLK
;
A
#
# COMPACT_ATOMS: atom_id res chain seq x y z
N MET A 1 7.44 20.12 -4.14
CA MET A 1 7.50 19.95 -5.60
C MET A 1 6.08 20.10 -6.14
N THR A 2 5.90 20.98 -7.13
CA THR A 2 4.63 21.19 -7.84
C THR A 2 4.31 19.99 -8.74
N ALA A 3 3.03 19.73 -9.00
CA ALA A 3 2.61 18.64 -9.89
C ALA A 3 3.15 18.87 -11.32
N TYR A 4 3.39 17.79 -12.07
CA TYR A 4 3.72 17.92 -13.50
C TYR A 4 2.58 18.66 -14.20
N GLN A 5 2.87 19.88 -14.64
CA GLN A 5 1.98 20.71 -15.44
C GLN A 5 2.50 20.60 -16.86
N GLY A 6 1.93 19.66 -17.63
CA GLY A 6 2.34 19.44 -19.02
C GLY A 6 2.47 20.76 -19.75
N ARG A 7 3.70 21.09 -20.18
CA ARG A 7 3.96 22.31 -20.94
C ARG A 7 3.73 22.00 -22.41
N LYS A 8 3.20 22.96 -23.18
CA LYS A 8 3.33 22.90 -24.64
C LYS A 8 4.82 23.08 -24.94
N ALA A 9 5.57 21.98 -25.00
CA ALA A 9 6.99 22.03 -25.24
C ALA A 9 7.29 22.40 -26.70
N GLY A 10 8.32 23.23 -26.90
CA GLY A 10 8.86 23.51 -28.23
C GLY A 10 9.58 22.28 -28.81
N ASP A 11 10.27 21.52 -27.96
CA ASP A 11 10.84 20.20 -28.26
C ASP A 11 10.11 19.13 -27.43
N PRO A 12 9.40 18.18 -28.07
CA PRO A 12 8.67 17.14 -27.37
C PRO A 12 9.56 16.20 -26.54
N THR A 13 10.86 16.08 -26.85
CA THR A 13 11.78 15.14 -26.20
C THR A 13 12.05 15.50 -24.73
N GLU A 14 12.24 16.79 -24.44
CA GLU A 14 12.47 17.28 -23.07
C GLU A 14 11.24 17.07 -22.16
N ASP A 15 10.03 17.19 -22.73
CA ASP A 15 8.77 16.99 -22.01
C ASP A 15 8.55 15.52 -21.62
N TYR A 16 8.94 14.58 -22.50
CA TYR A 16 8.90 13.15 -22.19
C TYR A 16 9.90 12.74 -21.12
N GLU A 17 11.10 13.32 -21.10
CA GLU A 17 12.07 13.06 -20.03
C GLU A 17 11.58 13.56 -18.67
N GLU A 18 11.01 14.76 -18.62
CA GLU A 18 10.46 15.34 -17.39
C GLU A 18 9.27 14.49 -16.88
N LEU A 19 8.39 14.06 -17.79
CA LEU A 19 7.31 13.12 -17.49
C LEU A 19 7.84 11.78 -16.95
N ALA A 20 8.85 11.19 -17.60
CA ALA A 20 9.43 9.92 -17.18
C ALA A 20 10.04 10.02 -15.77
N LYS A 21 10.80 11.10 -15.49
CA LYS A 21 11.36 11.38 -14.15
C LYS A 21 10.26 11.46 -13.09
N TRP A 22 9.15 12.14 -13.40
CA TRP A 22 8.00 12.24 -12.50
C TRP A 22 7.27 10.91 -12.28
N LEU A 23 7.09 10.11 -13.33
CA LEU A 23 6.48 8.79 -13.23
C LEU A 23 7.33 7.84 -12.38
N ILE A 24 8.65 7.84 -12.57
CA ILE A 24 9.58 7.03 -11.77
C ILE A 24 9.54 7.45 -10.30
N PHE A 25 9.57 8.75 -10.02
CA PHE A 25 9.46 9.26 -8.66
C PHE A 25 8.15 8.82 -8.00
N SER A 26 7.03 8.99 -8.71
CA SER A 26 5.69 8.64 -8.21
C SER A 26 5.57 7.13 -7.95
N ALA A 27 6.07 6.30 -8.87
CA ALA A 27 6.11 4.85 -8.70
C ALA A 27 6.96 4.44 -7.49
N THR A 28 8.12 5.08 -7.31
CA THR A 28 9.03 4.82 -6.19
C THR A 28 8.39 5.18 -4.85
N ALA A 29 7.78 6.37 -4.76
CA ALA A 29 7.05 6.82 -3.58
C ALA A 29 5.89 5.88 -3.23
N ALA A 30 5.08 5.50 -4.23
CA ALA A 30 3.98 4.56 -4.05
C ALA A 30 4.49 3.18 -3.56
N MET A 31 5.60 2.69 -4.11
CA MET A 31 6.21 1.43 -3.69
C MET A 31 6.71 1.49 -2.24
N MET A 32 7.33 2.59 -1.81
CA MET A 32 7.77 2.76 -0.43
C MET A 32 6.61 2.72 0.56
N ILE A 33 5.53 3.47 0.27
CA ILE A 33 4.31 3.46 1.09
C ILE A 33 3.71 2.06 1.16
N HIS A 34 3.69 1.36 0.01
CA HIS A 34 3.20 0.00 -0.08
C HIS A 34 4.02 -0.97 0.80
N LYS A 35 5.34 -0.95 0.69
CA LYS A 35 6.25 -1.80 1.50
C LYS A 35 6.08 -1.56 2.99
N GLN A 36 6.02 -0.30 3.41
CA GLN A 36 5.78 0.05 4.81
C GLN A 36 4.41 -0.43 5.30
N SER A 37 3.38 -0.37 4.45
CA SER A 37 2.05 -0.88 4.81
C SER A 37 2.05 -2.40 4.95
N GLU A 38 2.74 -3.12 4.06
CA GLU A 38 2.82 -4.58 4.10
C GLU A 38 3.60 -5.09 5.31
N GLN A 39 4.64 -4.39 5.75
CA GLN A 39 5.36 -4.75 6.97
C GLN A 39 4.47 -4.74 8.21
N LYS A 40 3.44 -3.87 8.24
CA LYS A 40 2.50 -3.75 9.36
C LYS A 40 1.40 -4.82 9.34
N LEU A 41 1.26 -5.57 8.25
CA LEU A 41 0.22 -6.58 8.09
C LEU A 41 0.70 -7.95 8.56
N ASN A 42 -0.14 -8.63 9.33
CA ASN A 42 0.09 -10.01 9.73
C ASN A 42 -0.04 -10.97 8.53
N PRO A 43 0.55 -12.19 8.58
CA PRO A 43 0.59 -13.12 7.45
C PRO A 43 -0.80 -13.49 6.90
N LYS A 44 -1.77 -13.72 7.78
CA LYS A 44 -3.16 -14.04 7.41
C LYS A 44 -3.80 -12.91 6.60
N THR A 45 -3.57 -11.65 6.99
CA THR A 45 -4.09 -10.49 6.27
C THR A 45 -3.42 -10.32 4.91
N LYS A 46 -2.12 -10.59 4.81
CA LYS A 46 -1.39 -10.60 3.53
C LYS A 46 -1.99 -11.63 2.56
N GLN A 47 -2.28 -12.83 3.05
CA GLN A 47 -2.92 -13.89 2.25
C GLN A 47 -4.29 -13.45 1.72
N LEU A 48 -5.15 -12.90 2.58
CA LEU A 48 -6.46 -12.39 2.16
C LEU A 48 -6.36 -11.26 1.12
N ARG A 49 -5.34 -10.40 1.25
CA ARG A 49 -5.08 -9.31 0.28
C ARG A 49 -4.66 -9.85 -1.09
N ARG A 50 -3.83 -10.90 -1.12
CA ARG A 50 -3.43 -11.60 -2.36
C ARG A 50 -4.63 -12.24 -3.04
N ARG A 51 -5.41 -13.03 -2.29
CA ARG A 51 -6.65 -13.67 -2.78
C ARG A 51 -7.66 -12.66 -3.33
N ARG A 52 -7.82 -11.51 -2.67
CA ARG A 52 -8.66 -10.42 -3.20
C ARG A 52 -8.14 -9.89 -4.53
N GLY A 53 -6.82 -9.75 -4.67
CA GLY A 53 -6.19 -9.32 -5.92
C GLY A 53 -6.37 -10.33 -7.05
N GLU A 54 -6.28 -11.62 -6.76
CA GLU A 54 -6.57 -12.71 -7.70
C GLU A 54 -8.03 -12.65 -8.16
N LEU A 55 -8.99 -12.64 -7.23
CA LEU A 55 -10.42 -12.54 -7.55
C LEU A 55 -10.80 -11.26 -8.30
N LYS A 56 -10.08 -10.15 -8.10
CA LYS A 56 -10.33 -8.91 -8.84
C LYS A 56 -9.94 -9.04 -10.31
N ARG A 57 -8.89 -9.80 -10.63
CA ARG A 57 -8.41 -10.02 -12.00
C ARG A 57 -9.17 -11.15 -12.69
N ASP A 58 -9.71 -12.08 -11.91
CA ASP A 58 -10.50 -13.19 -12.40
C ASP A 58 -11.83 -12.70 -13.01
N GLN A 59 -12.01 -12.96 -14.30
CA GLN A 59 -13.22 -12.65 -15.05
C GLN A 59 -14.35 -13.65 -14.74
N ALA A 60 -14.03 -14.90 -14.40
CA ALA A 60 -14.99 -15.93 -14.04
C ALA A 60 -15.52 -15.77 -12.61
N ALA A 61 -14.77 -15.10 -11.73
CA ALA A 61 -15.19 -14.82 -10.37
C ALA A 61 -16.47 -13.97 -10.32
N THR A 62 -17.45 -14.46 -9.57
CA THR A 62 -18.75 -13.81 -9.38
C THR A 62 -18.62 -12.48 -8.63
N HIS A 63 -19.61 -11.61 -8.80
CA HIS A 63 -19.67 -10.37 -8.04
C HIS A 63 -19.72 -10.61 -6.53
N LEU A 64 -20.46 -11.63 -6.08
CA LEU A 64 -20.58 -11.98 -4.67
C LEU A 64 -19.23 -12.40 -4.06
N GLU A 65 -18.44 -13.21 -4.77
CA GLU A 65 -17.09 -13.60 -4.31
C GLU A 65 -16.15 -12.40 -4.17
N LYS A 66 -16.19 -11.48 -5.15
CA LYS A 66 -15.41 -10.23 -5.13
C LYS A 66 -15.79 -9.35 -3.94
N VAL A 67 -17.08 -9.22 -3.65
CA VAL A 67 -17.60 -8.45 -2.51
C VAL A 67 -17.24 -9.12 -1.18
N ALA A 68 -17.47 -10.43 -1.04
CA ALA A 68 -17.17 -11.19 0.16
C ALA A 68 -15.67 -11.13 0.51
N SER A 69 -14.80 -11.36 -0.47
CA SER A 69 -13.34 -11.24 -0.31
C SER A 69 -12.92 -9.83 0.08
N SER A 70 -13.53 -8.81 -0.53
CA SER A 70 -13.27 -7.41 -0.17
C SER A 70 -13.68 -7.07 1.26
N LYS A 71 -14.83 -7.57 1.73
CA LYS A 71 -15.30 -7.41 3.11
C LYS A 71 -14.35 -8.08 4.10
N ALA A 72 -13.99 -9.34 3.85
CA ALA A 72 -13.06 -10.10 4.70
C ALA A 72 -11.68 -9.42 4.78
N CYS A 73 -11.13 -8.99 3.64
CA CYS A 73 -9.84 -8.30 3.57
C CYS A 73 -9.86 -6.98 4.36
N ARG A 74 -10.93 -6.17 4.24
CA ARG A 74 -11.07 -4.92 5.00
C ARG A 74 -11.11 -5.14 6.51
N ALA A 75 -11.86 -6.15 6.96
CA ALA A 75 -11.94 -6.49 8.39
C ALA A 75 -10.57 -6.95 8.93
N ALA A 76 -9.89 -7.84 8.19
CA ALA A 76 -8.56 -8.33 8.55
C ALA A 76 -7.51 -7.21 8.63
N MET A 77 -7.51 -6.28 7.66
CA MET A 77 -6.62 -5.12 7.68
C MET A 77 -6.83 -4.24 8.91
N LYS A 78 -8.09 -3.93 9.28
CA LYS A 78 -8.38 -3.16 10.50
C LYS A 78 -7.84 -3.85 11.75
N GLY A 79 -8.08 -5.17 11.86
CA GLY A 79 -7.58 -5.97 12.97
C GLY A 79 -6.04 -5.97 13.07
N SER A 80 -5.37 -6.26 11.96
CA SER A 80 -3.91 -6.32 11.91
C SER A 80 -3.25 -4.98 12.24
N LEU A 81 -3.82 -3.85 11.78
CA LEU A 81 -3.28 -2.54 12.09
C LEU A 81 -3.45 -2.18 13.56
N ARG A 82 -4.58 -2.57 14.18
CA ARG A 82 -4.80 -2.38 15.61
C ARG A 82 -3.81 -3.20 16.44
N GLU A 83 -3.59 -4.45 16.06
CA GLU A 83 -2.62 -5.33 16.68
C GLU A 83 -1.19 -4.76 16.60
N HIS A 84 -0.75 -4.37 15.39
CA HIS A 84 0.56 -3.75 15.19
C HIS A 84 0.76 -2.49 16.07
N ARG A 85 -0.26 -1.63 16.18
CA ARG A 85 -0.20 -0.44 17.06
C ARG A 85 -0.03 -0.83 18.52
N LYS A 86 -0.78 -1.83 19.00
CA LYS A 86 -0.65 -2.33 20.38
C LYS A 86 0.74 -2.89 20.66
N SER A 87 1.26 -3.74 19.78
CA SER A 87 2.61 -4.32 19.93
C SER A 87 3.68 -3.24 19.98
N LYS A 88 3.56 -2.18 19.17
CA LYS A 88 4.49 -1.05 19.17
C LYS A 88 4.48 -0.30 20.50
N LEU A 89 3.29 -0.03 21.05
CA LEU A 89 3.14 0.63 22.35
C LEU A 89 3.76 -0.19 23.47
N LEU A 90 3.49 -1.51 23.50
CA LEU A 90 4.07 -2.41 24.50
C LEU A 90 5.60 -2.49 24.38
N SER A 91 6.13 -2.58 23.16
CA SER A 91 7.58 -2.59 22.93
C SER A 91 8.24 -1.29 23.39
N THR A 92 7.59 -0.14 23.15
CA THR A 92 8.10 1.17 23.59
C THR A 92 8.04 1.32 25.12
N ALA A 93 6.98 0.82 25.76
CA ALA A 93 6.86 0.80 27.21
C ALA A 93 7.95 -0.07 27.85
N ALA A 94 8.15 -1.29 27.34
CA ALA A 94 9.20 -2.20 27.82
C ALA A 94 10.60 -1.61 27.64
N GLN A 95 10.87 -0.89 26.55
CA GLN A 95 12.14 -0.21 26.35
C GLN A 95 12.35 0.92 27.37
N ARG A 96 11.30 1.68 27.72
CA ARG A 96 11.38 2.72 28.75
C ARG A 96 11.62 2.16 30.15
N GLU A 97 11.05 1.00 30.48
CA GLU A 97 11.30 0.34 31.76
C GLU A 97 12.74 -0.17 31.87
N ARG A 98 13.34 -0.67 30.77
CA ARG A 98 14.74 -1.12 30.75
C ARG A 98 15.78 -0.01 30.82
N LEU A 99 15.36 1.24 30.60
CA LEU A 99 16.23 2.42 30.65
C LEU A 99 16.19 3.12 32.03
N LYS A 100 15.39 2.59 32.96
CA LYS A 100 15.40 2.97 34.37
C LYS A 100 16.29 2.00 35.16
#